data_AF-A0A3L7JBV6-F1
#
_entry.id   AF-A0A3L7JBV6-F1
#
_cell.length_a   1.000
_cell.length_b   1.000
_cell.length_c   1.000
_cell.angle_alpha   90.00
_cell.angle_beta   90.00
_cell.angle_gamma   90.00
#
_symmetry.space_group_name_H-M   'P 1'
#
loop_
_entity.id
_entity.type
_entity.pdbx_description
1 polymer ?
#
loop_
_entity_poly.entity_id
_entity_poly.type
_entity_poly.pdbx_seq_one_letter_code
_entity_poly.pdbx_strand_id
1 'polypeptide(L)'
;MSSQDFPMRRAIAFTLSTVGLFLFSSLGQAAEGIAIDKGNARIVKLVEAAETVIIGEPAIADVAVKDSKTLVLTGRTYGSTNLVVFNAAGEPIVDQPIIVSRQGKGSVRLYRRSDVEMMTCMPVCEADTIGGDDDSDG
;
A
#
# COMPACT_ATOMS: atom_id res chain seq x y z
N MET A 1 66.03 -59.73 12.64
CA MET A 1 67.12 -58.80 12.26
C MET A 1 66.50 -57.57 11.62
N SER A 2 66.95 -56.38 12.04
CA SER A 2 66.75 -55.06 11.44
C SER A 2 65.38 -54.36 11.51
N SER A 3 65.20 -53.60 12.59
CA SER A 3 65.35 -52.12 12.62
C SER A 3 64.63 -51.22 11.60
N GLN A 4 63.84 -50.31 12.20
CA GLN A 4 63.79 -48.84 12.02
C GLN A 4 62.66 -48.20 11.17
N ASP A 5 61.73 -47.60 11.94
CA ASP A 5 61.26 -46.20 11.92
C ASP A 5 60.62 -45.60 10.65
N PHE A 6 59.35 -45.19 10.77
CA PHE A 6 58.86 -43.91 10.20
C PHE A 6 57.85 -43.22 11.15
N PRO A 7 57.88 -41.88 11.26
CA PRO A 7 57.45 -41.14 12.44
C PRO A 7 56.03 -40.55 12.35
N MET A 8 55.47 -40.39 13.56
CA MET A 8 54.52 -39.37 14.02
C MET A 8 54.20 -38.23 13.03
N ARG A 9 52.98 -38.24 12.48
CA ARG A 9 52.25 -37.02 12.08
C ARG A 9 50.80 -37.11 12.58
N ARG A 10 50.55 -36.34 13.64
CA ARG A 10 49.24 -36.05 14.21
C ARG A 10 48.34 -35.45 13.13
N ALA A 11 47.22 -36.10 12.81
CA ALA A 11 46.08 -35.45 12.16
C ALA A 11 44.91 -35.54 13.15
N ILE A 12 44.83 -34.56 14.04
CA ILE A 12 43.68 -34.35 14.91
C ILE A 12 42.55 -33.91 13.99
N ALA A 13 41.60 -34.81 13.72
CA ALA A 13 40.36 -34.49 13.04
C ALA A 13 39.49 -33.66 13.99
N PHE A 14 39.67 -32.34 13.96
CA PHE A 14 38.73 -31.40 14.59
C PHE A 14 37.46 -31.35 13.73
N THR A 15 36.45 -32.10 14.14
CA THR A 15 35.08 -32.00 13.64
C THR A 15 34.50 -30.66 14.07
N LEU A 16 34.73 -29.63 13.27
CA LEU A 16 34.14 -28.30 13.45
C LEU A 16 32.67 -28.35 13.01
N SER A 17 31.79 -28.82 13.91
CA SER A 17 30.34 -28.81 13.72
C SER A 17 29.89 -27.36 13.64
N THR A 18 29.51 -26.93 12.44
CA THR A 18 29.10 -25.57 12.10
C THR A 18 27.80 -25.20 12.80
N VAL A 19 27.87 -24.18 13.63
CA VAL A 19 26.72 -23.49 14.26
C VAL A 19 25.90 -22.82 13.16
N GLY A 20 24.84 -23.48 12.70
CA GLY A 20 23.85 -22.93 11.76
C GLY A 20 22.71 -22.24 12.50
N LEU A 21 22.96 -21.04 13.05
CA LEU A 21 21.91 -20.21 13.63
C LEU A 21 21.12 -19.53 12.50
N PHE A 22 20.11 -20.21 11.97
CA PHE A 22 19.16 -19.62 11.02
C PHE A 22 18.26 -18.61 11.75
N LEU A 23 18.68 -17.36 11.77
CA LEU A 23 17.81 -16.22 12.09
C LEU A 23 16.84 -16.03 10.92
N PHE A 24 15.67 -16.67 10.97
CA PHE A 24 14.55 -16.33 10.10
C PHE A 24 14.03 -14.96 10.53
N SER A 25 14.50 -13.90 9.88
CA SER A 25 13.89 -12.58 9.96
C SER A 25 12.49 -12.66 9.34
N SER A 26 11.44 -12.54 10.14
CA SER A 26 10.09 -12.33 9.63
C SER A 26 10.02 -10.95 8.99
N LEU A 27 9.94 -10.89 7.65
CA LEU A 27 9.49 -9.69 6.97
C LEU A 27 8.00 -9.50 7.32
N GLY A 28 7.71 -8.55 8.21
CA GLY A 28 6.35 -8.09 8.44
C GLY A 28 5.80 -7.46 7.15
N GLN A 29 4.81 -8.09 6.54
CA GLN A 29 4.02 -7.46 5.48
C GLN A 29 3.15 -6.40 6.15
N ALA A 30 3.46 -5.12 5.90
CA ALA A 30 2.54 -4.04 6.23
C ALA A 30 1.22 -4.30 5.50
N ALA A 31 0.11 -4.34 6.23
CA ALA A 31 -1.20 -4.48 5.64
C ALA A 31 -1.43 -3.33 4.64
N GLU A 32 -1.52 -3.68 3.36
CA GLU A 32 -1.69 -2.72 2.28
C GLU A 32 -3.12 -2.18 2.37
N GLY A 33 -3.25 -0.92 2.79
CA GLY A 33 -4.55 -0.24 2.92
C GLY A 33 -5.27 -0.07 1.59
N ILE A 34 -6.55 0.26 1.65
CA ILE A 34 -7.36 0.54 0.46
C ILE A 34 -7.02 1.95 -0.03
N ALA A 35 -6.13 2.04 -1.03
CA ALA A 35 -5.86 3.30 -1.74
C ALA A 35 -6.98 3.63 -2.74
N ILE A 36 -7.47 4.87 -2.70
CA ILE A 36 -8.47 5.43 -3.62
C ILE A 36 -8.08 6.87 -3.96
N ASP A 37 -8.24 7.27 -5.21
CA ASP A 37 -8.08 8.68 -5.58
C ASP A 37 -9.35 9.47 -5.29
N LYS A 38 -9.21 10.73 -4.87
CA LYS A 38 -10.36 11.62 -4.65
C LYS A 38 -11.25 11.68 -5.89
N GLY A 39 -12.55 11.53 -5.69
CA GLY A 39 -13.56 11.54 -6.75
C GLY A 39 -13.71 10.20 -7.48
N ASN A 40 -12.81 9.23 -7.27
CA ASN A 40 -12.95 7.89 -7.82
C ASN A 40 -13.71 6.98 -6.86
N ALA A 41 -14.39 6.00 -7.47
CA ALA A 41 -14.99 4.88 -6.77
C ALA A 41 -14.18 3.60 -7.01
N ARG A 42 -14.14 2.73 -6.01
CA ARG A 42 -13.50 1.41 -6.07
C ARG A 42 -14.48 0.36 -5.57
N ILE A 43 -14.57 -0.74 -6.32
CA ILE A 43 -15.38 -1.89 -5.91
C ILE A 43 -14.56 -2.74 -4.94
N VAL A 44 -15.13 -3.00 -3.77
CA VAL A 44 -14.59 -3.91 -2.77
C VAL A 44 -15.48 -5.15 -2.75
N LYS A 45 -14.87 -6.30 -3.03
CA LYS A 45 -15.54 -7.61 -2.97
C LYS A 45 -15.20 -8.27 -1.64
N LEU A 46 -16.23 -8.63 -0.90
CA LEU A 46 -16.12 -9.29 0.39
C LEU A 46 -16.07 -10.80 0.21
N VAL A 47 -15.35 -11.48 1.11
CA VAL A 47 -15.29 -12.95 1.13
C VAL A 47 -16.61 -13.56 1.61
N GLU A 48 -17.32 -12.84 2.48
CA GLU A 48 -18.61 -13.24 3.06
C GLU A 48 -19.61 -12.08 3.11
N ALA A 49 -20.83 -12.38 3.54
CA ALA A 49 -21.93 -11.42 3.56
C ALA A 49 -21.73 -10.38 4.67
N ALA A 50 -21.79 -9.10 4.30
CA ALA A 50 -21.84 -7.98 5.23
C ALA A 50 -23.23 -7.85 5.86
N GLU A 51 -23.27 -7.75 7.18
CA GLU A 51 -24.44 -7.37 7.96
C GLU A 51 -24.37 -5.89 8.33
N THR A 52 -23.19 -5.44 8.78
CA THR A 52 -22.96 -4.05 9.21
C THR A 52 -21.72 -3.50 8.53
N VAL A 53 -21.83 -2.29 8.00
CA VAL A 53 -20.72 -1.57 7.33
C VAL A 53 -20.52 -0.23 8.03
N ILE A 54 -19.30 0.08 8.41
CA ILE A 54 -18.93 1.27 9.15
C ILE A 54 -17.74 1.94 8.47
N ILE A 55 -17.85 3.26 8.31
CA ILE A 55 -16.74 4.13 7.92
C ILE A 55 -16.41 5.02 9.13
N GLY A 56 -15.13 5.11 9.47
CA GLY A 56 -14.68 5.92 10.60
C GLY A 56 -15.00 7.41 10.46
N GLU A 57 -14.71 7.99 9.29
CA GLU A 57 -14.94 9.41 8.97
C GLU A 57 -15.61 9.58 7.59
N PRO A 58 -16.95 9.74 7.54
CA PRO A 58 -17.71 9.91 6.29
C PRO A 58 -17.37 11.16 5.47
N ALA A 59 -16.68 12.14 6.06
CA ALA A 59 -16.18 13.31 5.32
C ALA A 59 -14.99 12.94 4.38
N ILE A 60 -14.23 11.89 4.70
CA ILE A 60 -13.05 11.45 3.93
C ILE A 60 -13.44 10.44 2.86
N ALA A 61 -14.21 9.42 3.20
CA ALA A 61 -14.68 8.38 2.28
C ALA A 61 -16.13 8.00 2.58
N ASP A 62 -16.81 7.45 1.59
CA ASP A 62 -18.20 6.96 1.73
C ASP A 62 -18.36 5.60 1.07
N VAL A 63 -19.32 4.81 1.53
CA VAL A 63 -19.55 3.44 1.08
C VAL A 63 -21.03 3.21 0.78
N ALA A 64 -21.29 2.69 -0.42
CA ALA A 64 -22.61 2.23 -0.83
C ALA A 64 -22.61 0.70 -0.92
N VAL A 65 -23.60 0.07 -0.28
CA VAL A 65 -23.80 -1.38 -0.36
C VAL A 65 -24.57 -1.69 -1.64
N LYS A 66 -23.96 -2.43 -2.57
CA LYS A 66 -24.64 -2.88 -3.80
C LYS A 66 -25.40 -4.17 -3.56
N ASP A 67 -24.73 -5.13 -2.93
CA ASP A 67 -25.29 -6.42 -2.50
C ASP A 67 -24.52 -6.91 -1.27
N SER A 68 -24.91 -8.06 -0.70
CA SER A 68 -24.34 -8.56 0.55
C SER A 68 -22.83 -8.81 0.49
N LYS A 69 -22.21 -8.93 -0.69
CA LYS A 69 -20.76 -9.16 -0.83
C LYS A 69 -20.04 -8.08 -1.64
N THR A 70 -20.72 -7.03 -2.07
CA THR A 70 -20.16 -6.02 -2.96
C THR A 70 -20.43 -4.63 -2.42
N LEU A 71 -19.34 -3.93 -2.10
CA LEU A 71 -19.35 -2.54 -1.66
C LEU A 71 -18.76 -1.64 -2.73
N VAL A 72 -19.30 -0.45 -2.86
CA VAL A 72 -18.76 0.62 -3.70
C VAL A 72 -18.24 1.69 -2.77
N LEU A 73 -16.91 1.81 -2.70
CA LEU A 73 -16.22 2.76 -1.83
C LEU A 73 -15.80 3.98 -2.65
N THR A 74 -16.09 5.19 -2.17
CA THR A 74 -15.83 6.45 -2.87
C THR A 74 -14.95 7.37 -2.04
N GLY A 75 -13.86 7.86 -2.60
CA GLY A 75 -13.01 8.87 -1.95
C GLY A 75 -13.60 10.26 -2.09
N ARG A 76 -13.97 10.93 -0.99
CA ARG A 76 -14.59 12.27 -1.00
C ARG A 76 -13.56 13.38 -0.79
N THR A 77 -12.73 13.23 0.24
CA THR A 77 -11.74 14.23 0.65
C THR A 77 -10.42 13.55 0.95
N TYR A 78 -9.32 14.28 0.78
CA TYR A 78 -7.99 13.79 1.11
C TYR A 78 -7.89 13.47 2.60
N GLY A 79 -7.22 12.36 2.92
CA GLY A 79 -7.03 11.93 4.30
C GLY A 79 -6.92 10.41 4.40
N SER A 80 -6.91 9.94 5.65
CA SER A 80 -6.98 8.52 5.97
C SER A 80 -8.16 8.27 6.90
N THR A 81 -8.93 7.23 6.62
CA THR A 81 -9.99 6.70 7.50
C THR A 81 -9.91 5.19 7.51
N ASN A 82 -10.93 4.48 7.96
CA ASN A 82 -10.99 3.03 7.99
C ASN A 82 -12.37 2.52 7.58
N LEU A 83 -12.37 1.32 6.98
CA LEU A 83 -13.55 0.54 6.68
C LEU A 83 -13.60 -0.65 7.63
N VAL A 84 -14.68 -0.74 8.40
CA VAL A 84 -14.97 -1.90 9.25
C VAL A 84 -16.26 -2.54 8.78
N VAL A 85 -16.23 -3.85 8.55
CA VAL A 85 -17.39 -4.61 8.11
C VAL A 85 -17.56 -5.81 9.04
N PHE A 86 -18.78 -6.07 9.48
CA PHE A 86 -19.14 -7.22 10.30
C PHE A 86 -20.06 -8.19 9.55
N ASN A 87 -19.96 -9.46 9.88
CA ASN A 87 -20.93 -10.48 9.47
C ASN A 87 -22.12 -10.57 10.43
N ALA A 88 -23.08 -11.45 10.13
CA ALA A 88 -24.25 -11.69 10.96
C ALA A 88 -23.93 -12.27 12.35
N ALA A 89 -22.73 -12.83 12.55
CA ALA A 89 -22.26 -13.32 13.85
C ALA A 89 -21.61 -12.21 14.71
N GLY A 90 -21.45 -11.01 14.16
CA GLY A 90 -20.77 -9.89 14.83
C GLY A 90 -19.24 -9.97 14.78
N GLU A 91 -18.68 -10.82 13.92
CA GLU A 91 -17.24 -10.90 13.71
C GLU A 91 -16.78 -9.92 12.61
N PRO A 92 -15.66 -9.20 12.80
CA PRO A 92 -15.15 -8.28 11.80
C PRO A 92 -14.55 -9.05 10.61
N ILE A 93 -15.09 -8.82 9.42
CA ILE A 93 -14.67 -9.46 8.16
C ILE A 93 -13.70 -8.58 7.36
N VAL A 94 -13.78 -7.28 7.56
CA VAL A 94 -12.85 -6.29 7.02
C VAL A 94 -12.57 -5.29 8.12
N ASP A 95 -11.29 -5.01 8.37
CA ASP A 95 -10.81 -3.88 9.15
C ASP A 95 -9.55 -3.37 8.45
N GLN A 96 -9.71 -2.36 7.59
CA GLN A 96 -8.62 -1.85 6.77
C GLN A 96 -8.60 -0.31 6.73
N PRO A 97 -7.41 0.31 6.73
CA PRO A 97 -7.30 1.73 6.50
C PRO A 97 -7.66 2.05 5.04
N ILE A 98 -8.36 3.15 4.84
CA ILE A 98 -8.65 3.76 3.55
C ILE A 98 -7.78 5.00 3.43
N ILE A 99 -6.98 5.10 2.36
CA ILE A 99 -6.17 6.26 2.06
C ILE A 99 -6.73 6.93 0.81
N VAL A 100 -7.16 8.19 0.95
CA VAL A 100 -7.65 9.00 -0.16
C VAL A 100 -6.56 9.98 -0.60
N SER A 101 -5.99 9.72 -1.78
CA SER A 101 -4.92 10.52 -2.37
C SER A 101 -5.41 11.41 -3.51
N ARG A 102 -4.56 12.36 -3.91
CA ARG A 102 -4.72 13.03 -5.21
C ARG A 102 -4.48 12.01 -6.32
N GLN A 103 -5.24 12.14 -7.42
CA GLN A 103 -4.97 11.43 -8.66
C GLN A 103 -3.52 11.75 -9.08
N GLY A 104 -2.59 10.86 -8.74
CA GLY A 104 -1.18 11.02 -9.09
C GLY A 104 -0.87 10.41 -10.46
N LYS A 105 -1.76 9.55 -10.96
CA LYS A 105 -1.60 8.89 -12.26
C LYS A 105 -2.01 9.85 -13.35
N GLY A 106 -1.04 10.20 -14.21
CA GLY A 106 -1.26 11.12 -15.32
C GLY A 106 -1.01 12.59 -14.98
N SER A 107 -0.80 12.99 -13.71
CA SER A 107 -0.47 14.40 -13.41
C SER A 107 1.05 14.64 -13.40
N VAL A 108 1.51 15.66 -14.12
CA VAL A 108 2.92 16.07 -14.21
C VAL A 108 3.05 17.53 -13.81
N ARG A 109 4.16 17.89 -13.15
CA ARG A 109 4.50 19.28 -12.85
C ARG A 109 5.62 19.74 -13.78
N LEU A 110 5.33 20.70 -14.64
CA LEU A 110 6.29 21.33 -15.54
C LEU A 110 6.91 22.54 -14.85
N TYR A 111 8.22 22.55 -14.69
CA TYR A 111 8.97 23.68 -14.12
C TYR A 111 9.58 24.49 -15.27
N ARG A 112 9.13 25.74 -15.46
CA ARG A 112 9.66 26.68 -16.46
C ARG A 112 10.16 27.93 -15.73
N ARG A 113 11.47 28.00 -15.48
CA ARG A 113 12.09 29.07 -14.67
C ARG A 113 11.45 29.15 -13.28
N SER A 114 10.78 30.27 -12.96
CA SER A 114 10.04 30.50 -11.72
C SER A 114 8.63 29.92 -11.74
N ASP A 115 8.14 29.49 -12.90
CA ASP A 115 6.74 29.12 -13.09
C ASP A 115 6.59 27.60 -12.96
N VAL A 116 5.60 27.16 -12.19
CA VAL A 116 5.28 25.74 -12.02
C VAL A 116 3.86 25.50 -12.49
N GLU A 117 3.73 24.75 -13.58
CA GLU A 117 2.46 24.44 -14.21
C GLU A 117 2.10 22.97 -13.96
N MET A 118 0.86 22.69 -13.57
CA MET A 118 0.35 21.33 -13.40
C MET A 118 -0.34 20.88 -14.68
N MET A 119 0.05 19.72 -15.18
CA MET A 119 -0.44 19.10 -16.40
C MET A 119 -1.13 17.78 -16.08
N THR A 120 -2.15 17.40 -16.85
CA THR A 120 -2.81 16.10 -16.82
C THR A 120 -2.60 15.40 -18.16
N CYS A 121 -2.18 14.13 -18.15
CA CYS A 121 -1.69 13.38 -19.30
C CYS A 121 -2.55 12.13 -19.55
N MET A 122 -3.32 12.13 -20.64
CA MET A 122 -4.04 10.95 -21.19
C MET A 122 -4.40 11.14 -22.69
N PRO A 123 -3.71 10.55 -23.69
CA PRO A 123 -2.31 10.12 -23.80
C PRO A 123 -1.34 11.28 -24.13
N VAL A 124 -1.87 12.46 -24.44
CA VAL A 124 -1.13 13.73 -24.54
C VAL A 124 -1.34 14.50 -23.23
N CYS A 125 -0.44 15.44 -22.92
CA CYS A 125 -0.52 16.24 -21.70
C CYS A 125 -1.14 17.60 -21.99
N GLU A 126 -2.20 17.93 -21.25
CA GLU A 126 -2.90 19.21 -21.28
C GLU A 126 -2.77 19.93 -19.93
N ALA A 127 -2.79 21.26 -19.93
CA ALA A 127 -2.70 22.06 -18.71
C ALA A 127 -4.01 21.97 -17.91
N ASP A 128 -3.90 21.78 -16.59
CA ASP A 128 -5.06 21.88 -15.71
C ASP A 128 -5.46 23.36 -15.58
N THR A 129 -6.55 23.79 -16.22
CA THR A 129 -7.02 25.19 -16.20
C THR A 129 -7.65 25.63 -14.87
N ILE A 130 -7.19 25.11 -13.74
CA ILE A 130 -7.68 25.47 -12.40
C ILE A 130 -6.69 26.46 -11.77
N GLY A 131 -6.83 27.75 -12.10
CA GLY A 131 -6.25 28.85 -11.34
C GLY A 131 -5.00 29.49 -11.96
N GLY A 132 -5.20 30.24 -13.04
CA GLY A 132 -4.18 31.08 -13.67
C GLY A 132 -4.80 32.28 -14.39
N ASP A 133 -5.70 32.99 -13.71
CA ASP A 133 -5.94 34.40 -14.04
C ASP A 133 -4.82 35.19 -13.36
N ASP A 134 -3.64 35.15 -13.97
CA ASP A 134 -2.58 36.11 -13.68
C ASP A 134 -3.03 37.46 -14.25
N ASP A 135 -3.78 38.22 -13.46
CA ASP A 135 -4.02 39.65 -13.67
C ASP A 135 -2.66 40.37 -13.65
N SER A 136 -2.02 40.39 -14.81
CA SER A 136 -0.93 41.28 -15.15
C SER A 136 -1.53 42.66 -15.44
N ASP A 137 -1.65 43.51 -14.42
CA ASP A 137 -1.92 44.94 -14.61
C ASP A 137 -0.69 45.77 -14.23
N GLY A 138 -0.18 46.50 -15.24
CA GLY A 138 0.52 47.80 -15.13
C GLY A 138 1.88 47.86 -14.48
#